data_AF-A0A6I1N788-F1
#
_entry.id   AF-A0A6I1N788-F1
#
_cell.length_a   1.000
_cell.length_b   1.000
_cell.length_c   1.000
_cell.angle_alpha   90.00
_cell.angle_beta   90.00
_cell.angle_gamma   90.00
#
_symmetry.space_group_name_H-M   'P 1'
#
loop_
_entity.id
_entity.type
_entity.pdbx_description
1 polymer ?
#
loop_
_entity_poly.entity_id
_entity_poly.type
_entity_poly.pdbx_seq_one_letter_code
_entity_poly.pdbx_strand_id
1 'polypeptide(L)' 'MQQHYQRSDSHSSAIVERGIIVQSTFNTVCAIEYLRSHNVQPQIIERVLLHPQQRRQAVH' A
#
# COMPACT_ATOMS: atom_id res chain seq x y z
N MET A 1 17.67 -8.23 -22.19
CA MET A 1 18.12 -8.07 -20.79
C MET A 1 16.88 -7.78 -19.94
N GLN A 2 16.20 -8.82 -19.43
CA GLN A 2 14.99 -8.70 -18.61
C GLN A 2 15.36 -9.12 -17.18
N GLN A 3 15.51 -8.18 -16.25
CA GLN A 3 15.97 -8.45 -14.89
C GLN A 3 15.26 -7.48 -13.92
N HIS A 4 14.62 -8.05 -12.87
CA HIS A 4 14.14 -7.41 -11.63
C HIS A 4 12.75 -6.73 -11.53
N TYR A 5 11.65 -7.31 -12.05
CA TYR A 5 10.30 -6.79 -11.70
C TYR A 5 9.65 -7.44 -10.45
N GLN A 6 10.16 -8.58 -9.97
CA GLN A 6 9.40 -9.39 -9.00
C GLN A 6 9.63 -9.03 -7.52
N ARG A 7 10.73 -8.35 -7.16
CA ARG A 7 11.10 -8.10 -5.76
C ARG A 7 10.47 -6.84 -5.18
N SER A 8 10.20 -5.85 -6.03
CA SER A 8 9.62 -4.57 -5.63
C SER A 8 8.15 -4.70 -5.25
N ASP A 9 7.42 -5.58 -5.94
CA ASP A 9 5.98 -5.76 -5.73
C ASP A 9 5.66 -6.31 -4.33
N SER A 10 6.42 -7.30 -3.85
CA SER A 10 6.17 -7.91 -2.53
C SER A 10 6.44 -6.93 -1.38
N HIS A 11 7.47 -6.10 -1.48
CA HIS A 11 7.79 -5.10 -0.46
C HIS A 11 6.74 -3.98 -0.42
N SER A 12 6.35 -3.48 -1.59
CA SER A 12 5.26 -2.51 -1.71
C SER A 12 3.92 -3.06 -1.23
N SER A 13 3.63 -4.34 -1.48
CA SER A 13 2.42 -4.99 -0.98
C SER A 13 2.40 -5.09 0.54
N ALA A 14 3.51 -5.50 1.16
CA ALA A 14 3.62 -5.62 2.61
C ALA A 14 3.48 -4.27 3.33
N ILE A 15 4.07 -3.20 2.78
CA ILE A 15 3.89 -1.84 3.32
C ILE A 15 2.42 -1.48 3.34
N VAL A 16 1.70 -1.68 2.23
CA VAL A 16 0.31 -1.23 2.21
C VAL A 16 -0.62 -2.13 3.03
N GLU A 17 -0.35 -3.43 3.10
CA GLU A 17 -1.06 -4.32 4.03
C GLU A 17 -0.93 -3.81 5.47
N ARG A 18 0.28 -3.41 5.88
CA ARG A 18 0.49 -2.76 7.17
C ARG A 18 -0.22 -1.42 7.29
N GLY A 19 -0.24 -0.59 6.26
CA GLY A 19 -1.02 0.66 6.26
C GLY A 19 -2.51 0.44 6.54
N ILE A 20 -3.11 -0.60 5.95
CA ILE A 20 -4.51 -0.97 6.18
C ILE A 20 -4.72 -1.44 7.63
N ILE A 21 -3.81 -2.27 8.15
CA ILE A 21 -3.87 -2.72 9.55
C ILE A 21 -3.76 -1.52 10.51
N VAL A 22 -2.85 -0.57 10.22
CA VAL A 22 -2.68 0.65 11.01
C VAL A 22 -3.96 1.50 10.99
N GLN A 23 -4.63 1.62 9.84
CA GLN A 23 -5.91 2.33 9.75
C GLN A 23 -6.98 1.67 10.63
N SER A 24 -7.07 0.34 10.57
CA SER A 24 -8.07 -0.42 11.33
C SER A 24 -7.78 -0.45 12.83
N THR A 25 -6.51 -0.39 13.23
CA THR A 25 -6.09 -0.49 14.63
C THR A 25 -6.10 0.87 15.34
N PHE A 26 -5.70 1.93 14.63
CA PHE A 26 -5.54 3.27 15.21
C PHE A 26 -6.54 4.25 14.60
N ASN A 27 -6.22 4.78 13.41
CA ASN A 27 -7.05 5.68 12.63
C ASN A 27 -6.41 5.94 11.25
N THR A 28 -7.17 6.60 10.37
CA THR A 28 -6.74 6.97 9.02
C THR A 28 -5.50 7.88 8.99
N VAL A 29 -5.36 8.82 9.93
CA VAL A 29 -4.22 9.74 9.96
C VAL A 29 -2.91 8.99 10.24
N CYS A 30 -2.91 8.05 11.18
CA CYS A 30 -1.77 7.18 11.45
C CYS A 30 -1.40 6.32 10.24
N ALA A 31 -2.38 5.83 9.49
CA ALA A 31 -2.13 5.05 8.28
C ALA A 31 -1.52 5.89 7.15
N ILE A 32 -2.00 7.13 6.98
CA ILE A 32 -1.42 8.09 6.03
C ILE A 32 0.04 8.36 6.40
N GLU A 33 0.34 8.63 7.67
CA GLU A 33 1.70 8.87 8.13
C GLU A 33 2.63 7.69 7.88
N TYR A 34 2.19 6.49 8.26
CA TYR A 34 2.94 5.26 8.02
C TYR A 34 3.28 5.10 6.53
N LEU A 35 2.29 5.24 5.64
CA LEU A 35 2.49 5.11 4.20
C LEU A 35 3.38 6.22 3.62
N ARG A 36 3.26 7.46 4.11
CA ARG A 36 4.14 8.57 3.71
C ARG A 36 5.59 8.32 4.12
N SER A 37 5.85 7.84 5.34
CA SER A 37 7.19 7.49 5.80
C SER A 37 7.83 6.38 4.96
N HIS A 38 7.02 5.55 4.31
CA HIS A 38 7.46 4.51 3.38
C HIS A 38 7.51 4.95 1.90
N ASN A 39 7.48 6.26 1.62
CA ASN A 39 7.50 6.85 0.27
C ASN A 39 6.36 6.40 -0.66
N VAL A 40 5.21 6.03 -0.09
CA VAL A 40 4.02 5.70 -0.87
C VAL A 40 3.40 7.00 -1.38
N GLN A 41 3.15 7.06 -2.69
CA GLN A 41 2.59 8.25 -3.33
C GLN A 41 1.16 8.53 -2.82
N PRO A 42 0.76 9.82 -2.65
CA PRO A 42 -0.56 10.18 -2.12
C PRO A 42 -1.74 9.55 -2.86
N GLN A 43 -1.66 9.43 -4.19
CA GLN A 43 -2.69 8.78 -5.01
C GLN A 43 -2.87 7.29 -4.67
N ILE A 44 -1.76 6.62 -4.32
CA ILE A 44 -1.79 5.22 -3.88
C ILE A 44 -2.35 5.14 -2.47
N ILE A 45 -1.95 6.05 -1.57
CA ILE A 45 -2.48 6.15 -0.20
C ILE A 45 -4.00 6.32 -0.23
N GLU A 46 -4.50 7.27 -1.00
CA GLU A 46 -5.93 7.51 -1.16
C GLU A 46 -6.65 6.24 -1.66
N ARG A 47 -6.17 5.65 -2.76
CA ARG A 47 -6.76 4.44 -3.32
C ARG A 47 -6.82 3.29 -2.32
N VAL A 48 -5.75 3.07 -1.55
CA VAL A 48 -5.63 1.88 -0.69
C VAL A 48 -6.37 2.01 0.64
N LEU A 49 -6.51 3.24 1.15
CA LEU A 49 -7.27 3.52 2.36
C LEU A 49 -8.78 3.66 2.08
N LEU A 50 -9.17 4.17 0.91
CA LEU A 50 -10.58 4.27 0.50
C LEU A 50 -11.11 2.96 -0.12
N HIS A 51 -10.28 2.24 -0.87
CA HIS A 51 -10.66 1.03 -1.59
C HIS A 51 -9.67 -0.12 -1.34
N PRO A 52 -9.50 -0.59 -0.09
CA PRO A 52 -8.56 -1.66 0.25
C PRO A 52 -8.85 -2.97 -0.50
N GLN A 53 -10.11 -3.22 -0.87
CA GLN A 53 -10.54 -4.41 -1.61
C GLN A 53 -10.02 -4.45 -3.06
N GLN A 54 -9.68 -3.29 -3.65
CA GLN A 54 -9.20 -3.19 -5.03
C GLN A 54 -7.70 -3.47 -5.16
N ARG A 55 -6.99 -3.74 -4.06
CA ARG A 55 -5.54 -3.98 -4.07
C ARG A 55 -5.10 -5.19 -4.89
N ARG A 56 -5.97 -6.21 -5.04
CA ARG A 56 -5.67 -7.46 -5.76
C ARG A 56 -6.36 -7.59 -7.12
N GLN A 57 -6.96 -6.52 -7.66
CA GLN A 57 -7.40 -6.53 -9.06
C GLN A 57 -6.19 -6.28 -9.98
N ALA A 58 -5.16 -7.12 -9.85
CA ALA A 58 -4.28 -7.40 -10.96
C ALA A 58 -5.08 -8.32 -11.88
N VAL A 59 -5.47 -7.73 -13.01
CA VAL A 59 -6.10 -8.39 -14.16
C VAL A 59 -5.42 -9.74 -14.42
N HIS A 60 -6.22 -10.82 -14.41
CA HIS A 60 -5.87 -12.09 -15.05
C HIS A 60 -5.83 -11.89 -16.57
#